data_AF-A0A832ZFJ5-F1
#
_entry.id   AF-A0A832ZFJ5-F1
#
_cell.length_a   1.000
_cell.length_b   1.000
_cell.length_c   1.000
_cell.angle_alpha   90.00
_cell.angle_beta   90.00
_cell.angle_gamma   90.00
#
_symmetry.space_group_name_H-M   'P 1'
#
loop_
_entity.id
_entity.type
_entity.pdbx_description
1 polymer ?
#
loop_
_entity_poly.entity_id
_entity_poly.type
_entity_poly.pdbx_seq_one_letter_code
_entity_poly.pdbx_strand_id
1 'polypeptide(L)'
;MDSSIEFKVCKWLDDTEFRDLLRFADYKGRDGGCSFFVFSPTKYKRNRLWKEYVVEALERVGAEFDEISRARLEAFFEEEQTVYIYAAKGLGYIIRSHVYLADILQEFREKGDVYYSKDHRGFIVKPYAIIDVIKKLKLSGLKVVDETNLITRRDVIDVELKITLRDYQEEAIEAWITHDGRGVIALPTGAGKTYIGIAAIAHLRLPTLIVVYTREQLHQWLEKLLKTTTLSRSSIGLYYSE
;
A
#
# COMPACT_ATOMS: atom_id res chain seq x y z
N MET A 1 29.04 -12.13 15.87
CA MET A 1 29.94 -11.27 15.09
C MET A 1 29.25 -9.93 15.01
N ASP A 2 29.87 -8.90 15.58
CA ASP A 2 29.24 -7.61 15.84
C ASP A 2 28.71 -7.00 14.53
N SER A 3 27.40 -6.79 14.48
CA SER A 3 26.63 -6.32 13.32
C SER A 3 26.37 -4.81 13.42
N SER A 4 27.38 -4.06 13.88
CA SER A 4 27.34 -2.60 14.01
C SER A 4 27.29 -1.91 12.64
N ILE A 5 26.71 -0.71 12.62
CA ILE A 5 26.75 0.23 11.49
C ILE A 5 27.75 1.31 11.90
N GLU A 6 28.95 1.28 11.32
CA GLU A 6 30.04 2.15 11.73
C GLU A 6 30.27 3.27 10.72
N PHE A 7 30.65 4.44 11.20
CA PHE A 7 31.08 5.54 10.37
C PHE A 7 32.16 6.37 11.04
N LYS A 8 32.96 7.03 10.23
CA LYS A 8 34.00 7.94 10.70
C LYS A 8 33.81 9.33 10.11
N VAL A 9 34.29 10.33 10.82
CA VAL A 9 34.33 11.72 10.36
C VAL A 9 35.76 12.19 10.48
N CYS A 10 36.42 12.46 9.34
CA CYS A 10 37.83 12.84 9.28
C CYS A 10 38.09 14.35 9.28
N LYS A 11 37.12 15.13 9.78
CA LYS A 11 37.26 16.57 10.05
C LYS A 11 37.15 16.87 11.55
N TRP A 12 37.54 18.08 11.95
CA TRP A 12 37.20 18.58 13.28
C TRP A 12 35.70 18.79 13.36
N LEU A 13 35.08 18.27 14.43
CA LEU A 13 33.67 18.46 14.74
C LEU A 13 33.55 19.51 15.82
N ASP A 14 32.73 20.53 15.60
CA ASP A 14 32.39 21.44 16.69
C ASP A 14 31.45 20.77 17.71
N ASP A 15 31.25 21.40 18.87
CA ASP A 15 30.40 20.87 19.94
C ASP A 15 28.94 20.67 19.49
N THR A 16 28.45 21.49 18.56
CA THR A 16 27.09 21.38 18.04
C THR A 16 26.96 20.16 17.13
N GLU A 17 27.86 20.02 16.15
CA GLU A 17 27.92 18.87 15.25
C GLU A 17 28.12 17.57 16.04
N PHE A 18 29.03 17.56 17.02
CA PHE A 18 29.30 16.38 17.84
C PHE A 18 28.08 15.95 18.66
N ARG A 19 27.43 16.89 19.37
CA ARG A 19 26.20 16.61 20.12
C ARG A 19 25.07 16.15 19.22
N ASP A 20 25.00 16.68 18.01
CA ASP A 20 23.98 16.28 17.05
C ASP A 20 24.13 14.81 16.64
N LEU A 21 25.35 14.38 16.30
CA LEU A 21 25.64 12.96 16.02
C LEU A 21 25.30 12.05 17.22
N LEU A 22 25.54 12.50 18.45
CA LEU A 22 25.20 11.74 19.65
C LEU A 22 23.69 11.51 19.84
N ARG A 23 22.83 12.22 19.10
CA ARG A 23 21.38 11.96 19.08
C ARG A 23 21.03 10.65 18.40
N PHE A 24 21.88 10.10 17.54
CA PHE A 24 21.61 8.84 16.83
C PHE A 24 22.79 7.87 16.79
N ALA A 25 23.96 8.25 17.30
CA ALA A 25 25.15 7.42 17.29
C ALA A 25 25.86 7.37 18.66
N ASP A 26 26.64 6.33 18.87
CA ASP A 26 27.53 6.13 20.00
C ASP A 26 28.98 6.42 19.57
N TYR A 27 29.65 7.32 20.29
CA TYR A 27 31.05 7.68 20.02
C TYR A 27 32.00 6.58 20.52
N LYS A 28 32.95 6.18 19.68
CA LYS A 28 33.92 5.11 19.98
C LYS A 28 35.32 5.63 20.31
N GLY A 29 35.67 6.83 19.86
CA GLY A 29 37.00 7.39 20.04
C GLY A 29 37.44 8.21 18.83
N ARG A 30 38.63 8.79 18.95
CA ARG A 30 39.27 9.57 17.89
C ARG A 30 40.68 9.03 17.70
N ASP A 31 41.03 8.70 16.46
CA ASP A 31 42.34 8.20 16.08
C ASP A 31 42.69 8.68 14.67
N GLY A 32 43.98 8.95 14.41
CA GLY A 32 44.45 9.37 13.08
C GLY A 32 43.76 10.62 12.51
N GLY A 33 43.25 11.52 13.36
CA GLY A 33 42.50 12.71 12.93
C GLY A 33 41.02 12.48 12.63
N CYS A 34 40.52 11.24 12.72
CA CYS A 34 39.13 10.88 12.49
C CYS A 34 38.42 10.51 13.80
N SER A 35 37.18 10.95 13.94
CA SER A 35 36.28 10.53 15.03
C SER A 35 35.42 9.34 14.56
N PHE A 36 35.34 8.29 15.36
CA PHE A 36 34.62 7.04 15.03
C PHE A 36 33.32 6.93 15.82
N PHE A 37 32.27 6.48 15.14
CA PHE A 37 30.93 6.38 15.68
C PHE A 37 30.27 5.06 15.24
N VAL A 38 29.30 4.61 16.05
CA VAL A 38 28.41 3.50 15.70
C VAL A 38 26.98 4.02 15.72
N PHE A 39 26.26 3.89 14.62
CA PHE A 39 24.83 4.23 14.56
C PHE A 39 24.05 3.37 15.56
N SER A 40 23.12 4.01 16.27
CA SER A 40 22.39 3.44 17.39
C SER A 40 20.88 3.47 17.10
N PRO A 41 20.29 2.36 16.62
CA PRO A 41 18.85 2.25 16.36
C PRO A 41 18.00 2.66 17.57
N THR A 42 18.47 2.34 18.78
CA THR A 42 17.81 2.70 20.03
C THR A 42 17.76 4.21 20.22
N LYS A 43 18.85 4.94 19.95
CA LYS A 43 18.87 6.40 20.07
C LYS A 43 18.02 7.06 18.99
N TYR A 44 18.09 6.57 17.76
CA TYR A 44 17.24 7.00 16.64
C TYR A 44 15.75 6.95 17.03
N LYS A 45 15.27 5.79 17.52
CA LYS A 45 13.87 5.60 17.95
C LYS A 45 13.51 6.45 19.17
N ARG A 46 14.36 6.46 20.20
CA ARG A 46 14.13 7.21 21.44
C ARG A 46 13.98 8.71 21.18
N ASN A 47 14.79 9.25 20.27
CA ASN A 47 14.80 10.66 19.92
C ASN A 47 13.82 11.03 18.79
N ARG A 48 13.03 10.06 18.30
CA ARG A 48 12.00 10.24 17.25
C ARG A 48 12.54 10.96 16.02
N LEU A 49 13.73 10.57 15.59
CA LEU A 49 14.39 11.18 14.44
C LEU A 49 13.82 10.63 13.13
N TRP A 50 13.84 11.46 12.10
CA TRP A 50 13.46 11.10 10.74
C TRP A 50 14.72 10.69 9.96
N LYS A 51 14.58 9.84 8.95
CA LYS A 51 15.69 9.43 8.08
C LYS A 51 16.40 10.64 7.48
N GLU A 52 15.62 11.59 6.96
CA GLU A 52 16.09 12.78 6.26
C GLU A 52 17.00 13.61 7.19
N TYR A 53 16.60 13.78 8.44
CA TYR A 53 17.41 14.45 9.46
C TYR A 53 18.76 13.77 9.67
N VAL A 54 18.77 12.44 9.79
CA VAL A 54 20.02 11.69 10.03
C VAL A 54 20.93 11.75 8.80
N VAL A 55 20.36 11.62 7.60
CA VAL A 55 21.10 11.73 6.34
C VAL A 55 21.72 13.12 6.20
N GLU A 56 20.94 14.19 6.39
CA GLU A 56 21.43 15.57 6.35
C GLU A 56 22.54 15.82 7.39
N ALA A 57 22.39 15.30 8.61
CA ALA A 57 23.40 15.44 9.65
C ALA A 57 24.71 14.72 9.28
N LEU A 58 24.63 13.51 8.72
CA LEU A 58 25.77 12.73 8.26
C LEU A 58 26.48 13.39 7.06
N GLU A 59 25.72 13.91 6.10
CA GLU A 59 26.25 14.63 4.93
C GLU A 59 26.94 15.92 5.33
N ARG A 60 26.33 16.72 6.23
CA ARG A 60 26.90 17.97 6.74
C ARG A 60 28.26 17.76 7.41
N VAL A 61 28.44 16.64 8.11
CA VAL A 61 29.72 16.33 8.75
C VAL A 61 30.72 15.61 7.83
N GLY A 62 30.32 15.21 6.63
CA GLY A 62 31.16 14.41 5.73
C GLY A 62 31.43 13.01 6.30
N ALA A 63 30.40 12.33 6.81
CA ALA A 63 30.53 10.99 7.36
C ALA A 63 30.90 9.96 6.27
N GLU A 64 31.96 9.21 6.53
CA GLU A 64 32.44 8.12 5.67
C GLU A 64 32.03 6.77 6.27
N PHE A 65 31.48 5.90 5.41
CA PHE A 65 31.06 4.55 5.73
C PHE A 65 31.81 3.55 4.85
N ASP A 66 32.14 2.38 5.38
CA ASP A 66 32.44 1.23 4.54
C ASP A 66 31.18 0.73 3.82
N GLU A 67 31.36 -0.09 2.78
CA GLU A 67 30.27 -0.57 1.93
C GLU A 67 29.21 -1.37 2.72
N ILE A 68 29.64 -2.17 3.69
CA ILE A 68 28.75 -3.01 4.51
C ILE A 68 27.94 -2.13 5.47
N SER A 69 28.58 -1.19 6.16
CA SER A 69 27.91 -0.26 7.08
C SER A 69 26.93 0.65 6.34
N ARG A 70 27.28 1.13 5.14
CA ARG A 70 26.37 1.91 4.29
C ARG A 70 25.12 1.10 3.92
N ALA A 71 25.30 -0.11 3.38
CA ALA A 71 24.19 -0.97 3.00
C ALA A 71 23.28 -1.31 4.19
N ARG A 72 23.85 -1.54 5.37
CA ARG A 72 23.09 -1.79 6.61
C ARG A 72 22.29 -0.58 7.07
N LEU A 73 22.86 0.63 6.99
CA LEU A 73 22.15 1.86 7.35
C LEU A 73 20.96 2.11 6.41
N GLU A 74 21.16 1.90 5.11
CA GLU A 74 20.11 2.02 4.10
C GLU A 74 18.99 1.00 4.35
N ALA A 75 19.35 -0.27 4.59
CA ALA A 75 18.39 -1.33 4.92
C ALA A 75 17.61 -1.02 6.20
N PHE A 76 18.27 -0.50 7.24
CA PHE A 76 17.60 -0.06 8.47
C PHE A 76 16.55 1.02 8.18
N PHE A 77 16.91 2.06 7.43
CA PHE A 77 15.95 3.12 7.10
C PHE A 77 14.79 2.63 6.23
N GLU A 78 15.07 1.72 5.29
CA GLU A 78 14.02 1.11 4.48
C GLU A 78 13.05 0.28 5.33
N GLU A 79 13.55 -0.51 6.28
CA GLU A 79 12.74 -1.27 7.23
C GLU A 79 11.89 -0.34 8.11
N GLU A 80 12.48 0.73 8.64
CA GLU A 80 11.75 1.69 9.49
C GLU A 80 10.67 2.46 8.72
N GLN A 81 10.83 2.70 7.42
CA GLN A 81 9.83 3.32 6.55
C GLN A 81 8.84 2.30 5.95
N THR A 82 8.92 1.03 6.36
CA THR A 82 8.04 -0.03 5.88
C THR A 82 6.79 -0.17 6.76
N VAL A 83 5.67 -0.37 6.08
CA VAL A 83 4.37 -0.66 6.65
C VAL A 83 3.94 -2.05 6.17
N TYR A 84 3.54 -2.88 7.11
CA TYR A 84 3.12 -4.25 6.85
C TYR A 84 1.60 -4.38 6.98
N ILE A 85 0.99 -5.09 6.03
CA ILE A 85 -0.45 -5.33 5.97
C ILE A 85 -0.74 -6.81 6.12
N TYR A 86 -1.62 -7.12 7.07
CA TYR A 86 -2.03 -8.48 7.41
C TYR A 86 -3.55 -8.60 7.29
N ALA A 87 -4.04 -9.80 6.96
CA ALA A 87 -5.45 -10.12 7.04
C ALA A 87 -5.78 -10.57 8.47
N ALA A 88 -6.85 -10.04 9.05
CA ALA A 88 -7.35 -10.41 10.35
C ALA A 88 -8.75 -11.00 10.22
N LYS A 89 -8.88 -12.30 10.54
CA LYS A 89 -10.14 -13.03 10.40
C LYS A 89 -11.25 -12.33 11.19
N GLY A 90 -12.29 -11.89 10.48
CA GLY A 90 -13.46 -11.22 11.06
C GLY A 90 -13.26 -9.74 11.41
N LEU A 91 -12.07 -9.17 11.25
CA LEU A 91 -11.76 -7.76 11.60
C LEU A 91 -11.34 -6.91 10.39
N GLY A 92 -10.99 -7.53 9.27
CA GLY A 92 -10.55 -6.84 8.06
C GLY A 92 -9.03 -6.93 7.90
N TYR A 93 -8.35 -5.79 7.79
CA TYR A 93 -6.91 -5.73 7.61
C TYR A 93 -6.24 -5.05 8.80
N ILE A 94 -5.05 -5.50 9.18
CA ILE A 94 -4.22 -4.86 10.21
C ILE A 94 -3.01 -4.23 9.53
N ILE A 95 -2.76 -2.97 9.85
CA ILE A 95 -1.57 -2.23 9.48
C ILE A 95 -0.65 -2.14 10.69
N ARG A 96 0.58 -2.62 10.54
CA ARG A 96 1.66 -2.45 11.52
C ARG A 96 2.81 -1.66 10.92
N SER A 97 3.37 -0.76 11.70
CA SER A 97 4.52 0.03 11.30
C SER A 97 5.30 0.50 12.52
N HIS A 98 6.59 0.75 12.32
CA HIS A 98 7.43 1.49 13.25
C HIS A 98 7.24 3.01 13.13
N VAL A 99 6.62 3.48 12.03
CA VAL A 99 6.25 4.88 11.81
C VAL A 99 4.97 5.24 12.55
N TYR A 100 4.91 6.48 13.05
CA TYR A 100 3.67 7.04 13.59
C TYR A 100 2.68 7.33 12.45
N LEU A 101 1.68 6.46 12.28
CA LEU A 101 0.71 6.58 11.18
C LEU A 101 -0.54 7.41 11.51
N ALA A 102 -0.68 7.91 12.74
CA ALA A 102 -1.97 8.45 13.18
C ALA A 102 -2.41 9.71 12.40
N ASP A 103 -1.46 10.54 12.00
CA ASP A 103 -1.70 11.76 11.20
C ASP A 103 -1.96 11.41 9.73
N ILE A 104 -1.17 10.48 9.18
CA ILE A 104 -1.34 9.98 7.81
C ILE A 104 -2.72 9.36 7.62
N LEU A 105 -3.21 8.66 8.65
CA LEU A 105 -4.49 7.94 8.63
C LEU A 105 -5.66 8.75 9.22
N GLN A 106 -5.47 10.02 9.57
CA GLN A 106 -6.48 10.82 10.28
C GLN A 106 -7.83 10.83 9.57
N GLU A 107 -7.86 11.09 8.26
CA GLU A 107 -9.09 11.17 7.47
C GLU A 107 -9.91 9.86 7.49
N PHE A 108 -9.24 8.71 7.53
CA PHE A 108 -9.89 7.40 7.61
C PHE A 108 -10.37 7.09 9.02
N ARG A 109 -9.67 7.61 10.04
CA ARG A 109 -10.07 7.47 11.45
C ARG A 109 -11.32 8.27 11.77
N GLU A 110 -11.42 9.49 11.25
CA GLU A 110 -12.60 10.36 11.42
C GLU A 110 -13.86 9.75 10.79
N LYS A 111 -13.71 9.06 9.65
CA LYS A 111 -14.80 8.28 9.02
C LYS A 111 -15.15 6.98 9.75
N GLY A 112 -14.32 6.56 10.72
CA GLY A 112 -14.45 5.27 11.38
C GLY A 112 -14.07 4.08 10.50
N ASP A 113 -13.30 4.30 9.43
CA ASP A 113 -12.79 3.26 8.53
C ASP A 113 -11.54 2.59 9.09
N VAL A 114 -10.80 3.33 9.93
CA VAL A 114 -9.55 2.91 10.55
C VAL A 114 -9.57 3.19 12.05
N TYR A 115 -9.13 2.25 12.88
CA TYR A 115 -8.99 2.47 14.31
C TYR A 115 -7.81 1.70 14.89
N TYR A 116 -7.18 2.22 15.94
CA TYR A 116 -6.06 1.53 16.59
C TYR A 116 -6.57 0.42 17.51
N SER A 117 -6.04 -0.79 17.37
CA SER A 117 -6.26 -1.90 18.29
C SER A 117 -5.01 -2.16 19.13
N LYS A 118 -5.19 -2.11 20.45
CA LYS A 118 -4.13 -2.45 21.41
C LYS A 118 -3.79 -3.94 21.34
N ASP A 119 -4.78 -4.80 21.21
CA ASP A 119 -4.62 -6.26 21.16
C ASP A 119 -3.80 -6.68 19.95
N HIS A 120 -4.07 -6.06 18.81
CA HIS A 120 -3.34 -6.34 17.56
C HIS A 120 -2.08 -5.49 17.37
N ARG A 121 -1.82 -4.53 18.27
CA ARG A 121 -0.72 -3.55 18.21
C ARG A 121 -0.59 -2.93 16.82
N GLY A 122 -1.69 -2.41 16.29
CA GLY A 122 -1.76 -1.90 14.92
C GLY A 122 -3.10 -1.24 14.61
N PHE A 123 -3.18 -0.65 13.43
CA PHE A 123 -4.42 -0.05 12.93
C PHE A 123 -5.25 -1.09 12.21
N ILE A 124 -6.49 -1.30 12.64
CA ILE A 124 -7.47 -2.11 11.93
C ILE A 124 -8.11 -1.23 10.87
N VAL A 125 -8.23 -1.77 9.65
CA VAL A 125 -8.80 -1.13 8.47
C VAL A 125 -9.95 -1.98 7.97
N LYS A 126 -11.11 -1.34 7.75
CA LYS A 126 -12.26 -2.01 7.16
C LYS A 126 -11.94 -2.50 5.73
N PRO A 127 -12.47 -3.65 5.32
CA PRO A 127 -12.12 -4.25 4.02
C PRO A 127 -12.26 -3.33 2.81
N TYR A 128 -13.31 -2.50 2.76
CA TYR A 128 -13.54 -1.62 1.62
C TYR A 128 -12.57 -0.42 1.55
N ALA A 129 -11.97 -0.03 2.67
CA ALA A 129 -11.11 1.16 2.75
C ALA A 129 -9.63 0.87 2.46
N ILE A 130 -9.24 -0.42 2.42
CA ILE A 130 -7.82 -0.81 2.39
C ILE A 130 -7.06 -0.28 1.17
N ILE A 131 -7.69 -0.24 0.00
CA ILE A 131 -7.06 0.23 -1.23
C ILE A 131 -6.73 1.72 -1.13
N ASP A 132 -7.64 2.52 -0.56
CA ASP A 132 -7.46 3.96 -0.40
C ASP A 132 -6.41 4.26 0.66
N VAL A 133 -6.41 3.48 1.75
CA VAL A 133 -5.38 3.56 2.79
C VAL A 133 -4.00 3.23 2.22
N ILE A 134 -3.87 2.20 1.38
CA ILE A 134 -2.60 1.85 0.73
C ILE A 134 -2.14 2.96 -0.22
N LYS A 135 -3.07 3.52 -1.02
CA LYS A 135 -2.78 4.66 -1.90
C LYS A 135 -2.24 5.84 -1.08
N LYS A 136 -2.88 6.16 0.06
CA LYS A 136 -2.43 7.21 0.97
C LYS A 136 -1.03 6.94 1.54
N LEU A 137 -0.79 5.75 2.08
CA LEU A 137 0.51 5.38 2.65
C LEU A 137 1.64 5.49 1.62
N LYS A 138 1.43 5.00 0.40
CA LYS A 138 2.39 5.11 -0.70
C LYS A 138 2.64 6.56 -1.11
N LEU A 139 1.59 7.39 -1.19
CA LEU A 139 1.72 8.82 -1.48
C LEU A 139 2.47 9.58 -0.39
N SER A 140 2.44 9.09 0.85
CA SER A 140 3.25 9.60 1.97
C SER A 140 4.69 9.09 1.98
N GLY A 141 5.14 8.40 0.92
CA GLY A 141 6.52 7.92 0.78
C GLY A 141 6.82 6.62 1.55
N LEU A 142 5.81 5.98 2.13
CA LEU A 142 6.00 4.74 2.88
C LEU A 142 6.04 3.53 1.95
N LYS A 143 6.96 2.60 2.24
CA LYS A 143 6.99 1.30 1.58
C LYS A 143 5.88 0.43 2.17
N VAL A 144 5.01 -0.10 1.33
CA VAL A 144 3.90 -0.97 1.76
C VAL A 144 4.17 -2.40 1.34
N VAL A 145 4.26 -3.30 2.32
CA VAL A 145 4.37 -4.75 2.13
C VAL A 145 3.02 -5.39 2.45
N ASP A 146 2.40 -5.97 1.43
CA ASP A 146 1.15 -6.71 1.55
C ASP A 146 1.44 -8.21 1.77
N GLU A 147 1.38 -8.66 3.03
CA GLU A 147 1.56 -10.08 3.35
C GLU A 147 0.31 -10.92 3.07
N THR A 148 -0.82 -10.28 2.72
CA THR A 148 -2.06 -11.01 2.43
C THR A 148 -2.04 -11.67 1.06
N ASN A 149 -1.25 -11.14 0.12
CA ASN A 149 -1.32 -11.45 -1.31
C ASN A 149 -2.72 -11.25 -1.93
N LEU A 150 -3.67 -10.63 -1.21
CA LEU A 150 -5.03 -10.39 -1.70
C LEU A 150 -5.15 -9.03 -2.38
N ILE A 151 -4.28 -8.08 -2.04
CA ILE A 151 -4.41 -6.70 -2.46
C ILE A 151 -3.55 -6.43 -3.69
N THR A 152 -2.35 -7.01 -3.71
CA THR A 152 -1.38 -6.87 -4.79
C THR A 152 -1.58 -7.86 -5.92
N ARG A 153 -2.20 -9.02 -5.64
CA ARG A 153 -2.50 -10.02 -6.66
C ARG A 153 -3.69 -9.59 -7.52
N ARG A 154 -3.44 -9.38 -8.81
CA ARG A 154 -4.48 -9.27 -9.83
C ARG A 154 -4.50 -10.56 -10.61
N ASP A 155 -5.41 -11.47 -10.26
CA ASP A 155 -5.69 -12.63 -11.12
C ASP A 155 -6.35 -12.10 -12.40
N VAL A 156 -5.56 -11.85 -13.43
CA VAL A 156 -6.08 -11.32 -14.69
C VAL A 156 -6.92 -12.40 -15.35
N ILE A 157 -8.17 -12.06 -15.67
CA ILE A 157 -9.02 -12.90 -16.51
C ILE A 157 -8.86 -12.49 -17.97
N ASP A 158 -8.69 -13.47 -18.85
CA ASP A 158 -8.64 -13.22 -20.29
C ASP A 158 -10.07 -13.06 -20.80
N VAL A 159 -10.43 -11.82 -21.11
CA VAL A 159 -11.78 -11.44 -21.55
C VAL A 159 -11.70 -10.26 -22.53
N GLU A 160 -12.41 -10.41 -23.64
CA GLU A 160 -12.62 -9.38 -24.64
C GLU A 160 -14.11 -9.22 -24.91
N LEU A 161 -14.52 -7.98 -25.17
CA LEU A 161 -15.89 -7.64 -25.52
C LEU A 161 -16.12 -7.87 -27.02
N LYS A 162 -17.18 -8.60 -27.37
CA LYS A 162 -17.55 -8.96 -28.76
C LYS A 162 -18.63 -8.05 -29.36
N ILE A 163 -18.97 -6.98 -28.68
CA ILE A 163 -20.03 -6.06 -29.09
C ILE A 163 -19.52 -4.62 -29.04
N THR A 164 -20.15 -3.76 -29.84
CA THR A 164 -20.00 -2.32 -29.73
C THR A 164 -21.09 -1.78 -28.79
N LEU A 165 -20.71 -0.87 -27.90
CA LEU A 165 -21.64 -0.18 -27.04
C LEU A 165 -22.36 0.93 -27.82
N ARG A 166 -23.47 1.43 -27.27
CA ARG A 166 -24.11 2.66 -27.76
C ARG A 166 -23.38 3.87 -27.16
N ASP A 167 -23.45 5.03 -27.81
CA ASP A 167 -22.75 6.26 -27.38
C ASP A 167 -22.96 6.58 -25.88
N TYR A 168 -24.21 6.54 -25.40
CA TYR A 168 -24.51 6.80 -23.98
C TYR A 168 -23.97 5.72 -23.02
N GLN A 169 -23.75 4.50 -23.50
CA GLN A 169 -23.16 3.41 -22.71
C GLN A 169 -21.64 3.56 -22.64
N GLU A 170 -21.01 4.04 -23.73
CA GLU A 170 -19.58 4.40 -23.77
C GLU A 170 -19.30 5.56 -22.82
N GLU A 171 -20.08 6.64 -22.91
CA GLU A 171 -19.97 7.78 -21.99
C GLU A 171 -20.12 7.33 -20.52
N ALA A 172 -21.08 6.45 -20.23
CA ALA A 172 -21.31 5.95 -18.88
C ALA A 172 -20.13 5.13 -18.34
N ILE A 173 -19.51 4.27 -19.17
CA ILE A 173 -18.34 3.50 -18.73
C ILE A 173 -17.08 4.37 -18.62
N GLU A 174 -16.87 5.31 -19.53
CA GLU A 174 -15.75 6.27 -19.46
C GLU A 174 -15.83 7.14 -18.21
N ALA A 175 -17.02 7.67 -17.91
CA ALA A 175 -17.25 8.41 -16.66
C ALA A 175 -16.96 7.55 -15.42
N TRP A 176 -17.33 6.26 -15.44
CA TRP A 176 -17.02 5.36 -14.33
C TRP A 176 -15.53 5.01 -14.22
N ILE A 177 -14.84 4.83 -15.35
CA ILE A 177 -13.39 4.58 -15.40
C ILE A 177 -12.61 5.78 -14.85
N THR A 178 -12.99 7.01 -15.21
CA THR A 178 -12.33 8.23 -14.70
C THR A 178 -12.49 8.41 -13.18
N HIS A 179 -13.44 7.71 -12.56
CA HIS A 179 -13.66 7.67 -11.11
C HIS A 179 -13.09 6.38 -10.47
N ASP A 180 -11.95 5.90 -10.97
CA ASP A 180 -11.25 4.71 -10.47
C ASP A 180 -12.12 3.43 -10.46
N GLY A 181 -13.13 3.34 -11.33
CA GLY A 181 -14.05 2.20 -11.37
C GLY A 181 -14.98 2.11 -10.16
N ARG A 182 -15.35 3.25 -9.56
CA ARG A 182 -16.22 3.31 -8.39
C ARG A 182 -17.41 4.23 -8.62
N GLY A 183 -18.61 3.77 -8.25
CA GLY A 183 -19.82 4.58 -8.33
C GLY A 183 -21.05 3.79 -8.76
N VAL A 184 -22.13 4.50 -9.05
CA VAL A 184 -23.43 3.94 -9.46
C VAL A 184 -23.80 4.51 -10.83
N ILE A 185 -24.03 3.63 -11.81
CA ILE A 185 -24.56 4.01 -13.13
C ILE A 185 -26.08 3.82 -13.12
N ALA A 186 -26.83 4.93 -13.17
CA ALA A 186 -28.28 4.95 -13.16
C ALA A 186 -28.86 5.14 -14.57
N LEU A 187 -29.48 4.11 -15.12
CA LEU A 187 -30.20 4.15 -16.40
C LEU A 187 -31.65 3.64 -16.25
N PRO A 188 -32.57 3.87 -17.21
CA PRO A 188 -33.87 3.24 -17.19
C PRO A 188 -33.79 1.72 -17.49
N THR A 189 -34.87 0.99 -17.23
CA THR A 189 -35.02 -0.41 -17.67
C THR A 189 -34.94 -0.49 -19.20
N GLY A 190 -34.41 -1.59 -19.73
CA GLY A 190 -34.22 -1.76 -21.18
C GLY A 190 -33.07 -0.97 -21.81
N ALA A 191 -32.43 -0.03 -21.10
CA ALA A 191 -31.30 0.76 -21.61
C ALA A 191 -29.99 -0.03 -21.81
N GLY A 192 -29.97 -1.31 -21.43
CA GLY A 192 -28.81 -2.17 -21.60
C GLY A 192 -27.75 -2.04 -20.49
N LYS A 193 -28.15 -1.77 -19.24
CA LYS A 193 -27.25 -1.71 -18.07
C LYS A 193 -26.30 -2.90 -17.97
N THR A 194 -26.80 -4.09 -18.31
CA THR A 194 -26.01 -5.32 -18.33
C THR A 194 -24.79 -5.21 -19.26
N TYR A 195 -24.94 -4.59 -20.44
CA TYR A 195 -23.82 -4.43 -21.37
C TYR A 195 -22.72 -3.52 -20.82
N ILE A 196 -23.09 -2.47 -20.07
CA ILE A 196 -22.13 -1.60 -19.39
C ILE A 196 -21.36 -2.39 -18.33
N GLY A 197 -22.06 -3.19 -17.52
CA GLY A 197 -21.41 -4.07 -16.54
C GLY A 197 -20.46 -5.08 -17.18
N ILE A 198 -20.85 -5.67 -18.32
CA ILE A 198 -19.99 -6.59 -19.08
C ILE A 198 -18.78 -5.87 -19.68
N ALA A 199 -18.96 -4.66 -20.20
CA ALA A 199 -17.86 -3.84 -20.69
C ALA A 199 -16.90 -3.45 -19.55
N ALA A 200 -17.41 -3.17 -18.34
CA ALA A 200 -16.58 -2.94 -17.17
C ALA A 200 -15.73 -4.16 -16.80
N ILE A 201 -16.31 -5.37 -16.86
CA ILE A 201 -15.58 -6.63 -16.67
C ILE A 201 -14.47 -6.79 -17.72
N ALA A 202 -14.80 -6.55 -18.99
CA ALA A 202 -13.86 -6.66 -20.10
C ALA A 202 -12.73 -5.61 -20.02
N HIS A 203 -13.03 -4.41 -19.52
CA HIS A 203 -12.07 -3.33 -19.32
C HIS A 203 -11.12 -3.64 -18.15
N LEU A 204 -11.66 -4.02 -16.99
CA LEU A 204 -10.85 -4.29 -15.80
C LEU A 204 -10.04 -5.58 -15.90
N ARG A 205 -10.58 -6.60 -16.58
CA ARG A 205 -9.98 -7.95 -16.67
C ARG A 205 -9.67 -8.55 -15.31
N LEU A 206 -10.57 -8.33 -14.34
CA LEU A 206 -10.47 -8.86 -12.98
C LEU A 206 -11.62 -9.83 -12.66
N PRO A 207 -11.42 -10.78 -11.73
CA PRO A 207 -12.48 -11.66 -11.28
C PRO A 207 -13.59 -10.81 -10.68
N THR A 208 -14.82 -10.99 -11.18
CA THR A 208 -15.94 -10.11 -10.86
C THR A 208 -17.06 -10.90 -10.22
N LEU A 209 -17.56 -10.40 -9.08
CA LEU A 209 -18.78 -10.89 -8.46
C LEU A 209 -19.97 -10.08 -8.96
N ILE A 210 -20.89 -10.75 -9.65
CA ILE A 210 -22.16 -10.18 -10.07
C ILE A 210 -23.24 -10.65 -9.10
N VAL A 211 -23.90 -9.71 -8.44
CA VAL A 211 -24.99 -10.00 -7.50
C VAL A 211 -26.33 -9.64 -8.15
N VAL A 212 -27.25 -10.59 -8.15
CA VAL A 212 -28.60 -10.45 -8.73
C VAL A 212 -29.66 -10.92 -7.74
N TYR A 213 -30.91 -10.53 -7.97
CA TYR A 213 -32.00 -10.81 -7.04
C TYR A 213 -32.66 -12.17 -7.26
N THR A 214 -32.67 -12.67 -8.52
CA THR A 214 -33.33 -13.93 -8.87
C THR A 214 -32.43 -14.88 -9.65
N ARG A 215 -32.77 -16.18 -9.59
CA ARG A 215 -32.12 -17.22 -10.41
C ARG A 215 -32.28 -16.96 -11.91
N GLU A 216 -33.44 -16.44 -12.31
CA GLU A 216 -33.71 -16.06 -13.71
C GLU A 216 -32.73 -14.97 -14.19
N GLN A 217 -32.50 -13.92 -13.37
CA GLN A 217 -31.53 -12.88 -13.69
C GLN A 217 -30.10 -13.44 -13.76
N LEU A 218 -29.76 -14.40 -12.90
CA LEU A 218 -28.46 -15.06 -12.92
C LEU A 218 -28.23 -15.79 -14.25
N HIS A 219 -29.22 -16.54 -14.73
CA HIS A 219 -29.14 -17.20 -16.05
C HIS A 219 -29.08 -16.19 -17.19
N GLN A 220 -29.84 -15.09 -17.14
CA GLN A 220 -29.75 -14.01 -18.13
C GLN A 220 -28.36 -13.38 -18.20
N TRP A 221 -27.71 -13.15 -17.06
CA TRP A 221 -26.32 -12.65 -17.02
C TRP A 221 -25.34 -13.65 -17.61
N LEU A 222 -25.47 -14.93 -17.28
CA LEU A 222 -24.64 -16.00 -17.84
C LEU A 222 -24.73 -16.04 -19.36
N GLU A 223 -25.94 -16.08 -19.91
CA GLU A 223 -26.15 -16.09 -21.37
C GLU A 223 -25.56 -14.84 -22.02
N LYS A 224 -25.74 -13.67 -21.40
CA LYS A 224 -25.21 -12.41 -21.91
C LYS A 224 -23.68 -12.44 -21.97
N LEU A 225 -23.02 -12.84 -20.89
CA LEU A 225 -21.57 -12.93 -20.80
C LEU A 225 -21.00 -13.85 -21.88
N LEU A 226 -21.58 -15.06 -22.05
CA LEU A 226 -21.12 -16.00 -23.07
C LEU A 226 -21.34 -15.50 -24.49
N LYS A 227 -22.45 -14.78 -24.73
CA LYS A 227 -22.77 -14.26 -26.06
C LYS A 227 -21.91 -13.06 -26.45
N THR A 228 -21.59 -12.19 -25.49
CA THR A 228 -20.97 -10.88 -25.77
C THR A 228 -19.52 -10.77 -25.35
N THR A 229 -18.91 -11.84 -24.85
CA THR A 229 -17.48 -11.86 -24.50
C THR A 229 -16.78 -13.11 -25.01
N THR A 230 -15.45 -13.15 -24.90
CA THR A 230 -14.63 -14.34 -25.17
C THR A 230 -14.63 -15.36 -24.03
N LEU A 231 -15.34 -15.10 -22.92
CA LEU A 231 -15.40 -16.03 -21.78
C LEU A 231 -16.03 -17.36 -22.16
N SER A 232 -15.53 -18.42 -21.54
CA SER A 232 -16.07 -19.77 -21.66
C SER A 232 -17.04 -20.09 -20.52
N ARG A 233 -17.87 -21.12 -20.67
CA ARG A 233 -18.78 -21.54 -19.59
C ARG A 233 -18.02 -21.94 -18.33
N SER A 234 -16.85 -22.55 -18.46
CA SER A 234 -16.00 -23.00 -17.34
C SER A 234 -15.40 -21.85 -16.53
N SER A 235 -15.29 -20.64 -17.08
CA SER A 235 -14.78 -19.48 -16.35
C SER A 235 -15.84 -18.76 -15.51
N ILE A 236 -17.11 -19.19 -15.56
CA ILE A 236 -18.23 -18.52 -14.87
C ILE A 236 -18.83 -19.47 -13.83
N GLY A 237 -18.59 -19.17 -12.55
CA GLY A 237 -19.25 -19.84 -11.43
C GLY A 237 -20.65 -19.27 -11.18
N LEU A 238 -21.62 -20.12 -10.88
CA LEU A 238 -22.95 -19.71 -10.43
C LEU A 238 -23.14 -20.14 -8.98
N TYR A 239 -23.61 -19.25 -8.12
CA TYR A 239 -23.82 -19.51 -6.70
C TYR A 239 -25.25 -19.13 -6.30
N TYR A 240 -26.07 -20.12 -6.00
CA TYR A 240 -27.45 -19.97 -5.54
C TYR A 240 -27.87 -21.23 -4.76
N SER A 241 -28.82 -21.09 -3.83
CA SER A 241 -29.43 -22.24 -3.16
C SER A 241 -30.50 -22.87 -4.03
N GLU A 242 -30.77 -24.17 -3.81
CA GLU A 242 -31.90 -24.87 -4.45
C GLU A 242 -33.25 -24.26 -4.08
#